data_AF-F7RN53-F1
#
_entry.id   AF-F7RN53-F1
#
_cell.length_a   1.000
_cell.length_b   1.000
_cell.length_c   1.000
_cell.angle_alpha   90.00
_cell.angle_beta   90.00
_cell.angle_gamma   90.00
#
_symmetry.space_group_name_H-M   'P 1'
#
loop_
_entity.id
_entity.type
_entity.pdbx_description
1 polymer ?
#
loop_
_entity_poly.entity_id
_entity_poly.type
_entity_poly.pdbx_seq_one_letter_code
_entity_poly.pdbx_strand_id
1 'polypeptide(L)'
;MAMTQVITPVNHIRRHDIDWLRTLAFGLLILYHVGMYYVADWGWHVKSNNQSILLQDFMILTNQWRMSLLFFISGIALSLVVLQSRLSRKHLAGLRLNRLIVPLIFSMCFIVPPQLFYELQQHGLTMNYWAFLQEYWNVNTTLAPFKQSAIGLLTWNHLWFLPYLFIYSLLVLILFPLYSFVGKGLQTRGLSLWWFMGLIILSMAFIWAHLRESFPITNALVDDWYNHAKYFLYSV
;
A
#
# COMPACT_ATOMS: atom_id res chain seq x y z
N MET A 1 10.56 -38.84 -40.53
CA MET A 1 9.90 -37.54 -40.76
C MET A 1 9.50 -36.98 -39.40
N ALA A 2 10.42 -36.29 -38.73
CA ALA A 2 10.17 -35.71 -37.41
C ALA A 2 9.58 -34.32 -37.59
N MET A 3 8.33 -34.12 -37.14
CA MET A 3 7.70 -32.81 -37.14
C MET A 3 8.37 -31.92 -36.09
N THR A 4 9.19 -30.99 -36.54
CA THR A 4 9.74 -29.90 -35.74
C THR A 4 8.58 -29.01 -35.30
N GLN A 5 8.17 -29.12 -34.03
CA GLN A 5 7.18 -28.20 -33.47
C GLN A 5 7.80 -26.81 -33.41
N VAL A 6 7.28 -25.90 -34.23
CA VAL A 6 7.60 -24.48 -34.19
C VAL A 6 7.08 -23.95 -32.86
N ILE A 7 7.97 -23.72 -31.91
CA ILE A 7 7.66 -23.03 -30.66
C ILE A 7 7.41 -21.57 -31.03
N THR A 8 6.15 -21.19 -31.22
CA THR A 8 5.79 -19.77 -31.38
C THR A 8 6.21 -19.02 -30.12
N PRO A 9 7.00 -17.94 -30.21
CA PRO A 9 7.32 -17.13 -29.05
C PRO A 9 6.00 -16.59 -28.48
N VAL A 10 5.73 -16.87 -27.21
CA VAL A 10 4.62 -16.26 -26.49
C VAL A 10 4.88 -14.76 -26.49
N ASN A 11 4.13 -14.02 -27.30
CA ASN A 11 4.23 -12.58 -27.34
C ASN A 11 3.68 -12.06 -26.00
N HIS A 12 4.58 -11.71 -25.08
CA HIS A 12 4.21 -11.11 -23.81
C HIS A 12 3.69 -9.69 -24.09
N ILE A 13 2.43 -9.58 -24.48
CA ILE A 13 1.77 -8.28 -24.67
C ILE A 13 1.68 -7.63 -23.29
N ARG A 14 2.54 -6.64 -23.06
CA ARG A 14 2.54 -5.83 -21.86
C ARG A 14 1.20 -5.10 -21.74
N ARG A 15 0.56 -5.21 -20.58
CA ARG A 15 -0.73 -4.59 -20.28
C ARG A 15 -0.56 -3.11 -19.93
N HIS A 16 -0.46 -2.29 -20.97
CA HIS A 16 -0.29 -0.84 -20.85
C HIS A 16 -1.46 -0.15 -20.13
N ASP A 17 -2.67 -0.72 -20.24
CA ASP A 17 -3.88 -0.30 -19.52
C ASP A 17 -3.66 -0.27 -18.00
N ILE A 18 -3.11 -1.36 -17.46
CA ILE A 18 -2.89 -1.52 -16.01
C ILE A 18 -1.72 -0.66 -15.53
N ASP A 19 -0.68 -0.54 -16.35
CA ASP A 19 0.46 0.33 -16.06
C ASP A 19 0.03 1.81 -15.99
N TRP A 20 -0.84 2.27 -16.90
CA TRP A 20 -1.39 3.63 -16.87
C TRP A 20 -2.29 3.88 -15.66
N LEU A 21 -3.19 2.93 -15.34
CA LEU A 21 -4.04 3.04 -14.15
C LEU A 21 -3.21 3.20 -12.87
N ARG A 22 -2.12 2.43 -12.75
CA ARG A 22 -1.19 2.55 -11.63
C ARG A 22 -0.51 3.92 -11.60
N THR A 23 0.00 4.39 -12.74
CA THR A 23 0.67 5.70 -12.84
C THR A 23 -0.28 6.84 -12.45
N LEU A 24 -1.53 6.80 -12.92
CA LEU A 24 -2.54 7.80 -12.56
C LEU A 24 -2.90 7.75 -11.09
N ALA A 25 -3.05 6.54 -10.51
CA ALA A 25 -3.34 6.38 -9.09
C ALA A 25 -2.20 6.91 -8.19
N PHE A 26 -0.94 6.67 -8.57
CA PHE A 26 0.20 7.27 -7.86
C PHE A 26 0.30 8.78 -8.11
N GLY A 27 0.00 9.27 -9.31
CA GLY A 27 -0.04 10.71 -9.59
C GLY A 27 -1.06 11.43 -8.71
N LEU A 28 -2.26 10.87 -8.57
CA LEU A 28 -3.28 11.36 -7.64
C LEU A 28 -2.77 11.34 -6.20
N LEU A 29 -2.08 10.27 -5.79
CA LEU A 29 -1.50 10.17 -4.44
C LEU A 29 -0.46 11.26 -4.19
N ILE A 30 0.38 11.59 -5.18
CA ILE A 30 1.37 12.68 -5.07
C ILE A 30 0.65 14.02 -4.90
N LEU A 31 -0.34 14.32 -5.75
CA LEU A 31 -1.13 15.55 -5.63
C LEU A 31 -1.85 15.64 -4.28
N TYR A 32 -2.34 14.50 -3.77
CA TYR A 32 -2.94 14.42 -2.45
C TYR A 32 -1.95 14.80 -1.33
N HIS A 33 -0.69 14.33 -1.40
CA HIS A 33 0.33 14.71 -0.41
C HIS A 33 0.75 16.17 -0.51
N VAL A 34 0.81 16.73 -1.71
CA VAL A 34 1.02 18.17 -1.90
C VAL A 34 -0.15 18.96 -1.33
N GLY A 35 -1.38 18.48 -1.55
CA GLY A 35 -2.60 19.09 -1.02
C GLY A 35 -2.64 19.16 0.50
N MET A 36 -2.10 18.14 1.20
CA MET A 36 -2.09 18.09 2.68
C MET A 36 -1.39 19.30 3.33
N TYR A 37 -0.49 19.95 2.60
CA TYR A 37 0.16 21.20 3.03
C TYR A 37 -0.78 22.41 3.11
N TYR A 38 -1.86 22.41 2.33
CA TYR A 38 -2.82 23.52 2.15
C TYR A 38 -4.20 23.25 2.78
N VAL A 39 -4.38 22.13 3.48
CA VAL A 39 -5.66 21.78 4.13
C VAL A 39 -5.86 22.57 5.42
N ALA A 40 -7.09 23.02 5.66
CA ALA A 40 -7.42 23.86 6.81
C ALA A 40 -7.39 23.09 8.14
N ASP A 41 -8.19 22.04 8.30
CA ASP A 41 -8.50 21.49 9.64
C ASP A 41 -7.69 20.26 10.07
N TRP A 42 -6.68 19.81 9.29
CA TRP A 42 -5.99 18.54 9.57
C TRP A 42 -4.62 18.73 10.24
N GLY A 43 -4.19 17.83 11.12
CA GLY A 43 -2.80 17.83 11.57
C GLY A 43 -1.85 17.39 10.46
N TRP A 44 -0.82 18.18 10.14
CA TRP A 44 0.24 17.79 9.21
C TRP A 44 1.59 18.37 9.65
N HIS A 45 2.67 17.75 9.19
CA HIS A 45 4.04 18.05 9.60
C HIS A 45 4.46 19.51 9.36
N VAL A 46 3.97 20.14 8.29
CA VAL A 46 4.21 21.56 7.94
C VAL A 46 2.99 22.09 7.19
N LYS A 47 2.56 23.32 7.48
CA LYS A 47 1.41 23.95 6.82
C LYS A 47 1.70 25.32 6.22
N SER A 48 0.94 25.67 5.18
CA SER A 48 0.87 27.03 4.65
C SER A 48 -0.03 27.93 5.51
N ASN A 49 0.23 29.23 5.45
CA ASN A 49 -0.68 30.27 5.93
C ASN A 49 -1.93 30.40 5.04
N ASN A 50 -1.84 29.99 3.77
CA ASN A 50 -2.96 30.03 2.82
C ASN A 50 -3.63 28.65 2.76
N GLN A 51 -4.74 28.48 3.47
CA GLN A 51 -5.48 27.22 3.54
C GLN A 51 -6.77 27.27 2.73
N SER A 52 -7.23 26.13 2.20
CA SER A 52 -8.45 26.04 1.39
C SER A 52 -9.39 24.94 1.87
N ILE A 53 -10.62 25.32 2.21
CA ILE A 53 -11.70 24.40 2.60
C ILE A 53 -12.18 23.58 1.39
N LEU A 54 -12.29 24.20 0.21
CA LEU A 54 -12.69 23.49 -1.01
C LEU A 54 -11.69 22.36 -1.34
N LEU A 55 -10.39 22.63 -1.18
CA LEU A 55 -9.36 21.60 -1.35
C LEU A 55 -9.53 20.46 -0.34
N GLN A 56 -9.84 20.79 0.92
CA GLN A 56 -10.12 19.81 1.97
C GLN A 56 -11.27 18.88 1.58
N ASP A 57 -12.37 19.41 1.06
CA ASP A 57 -13.53 18.59 0.65
C ASP A 57 -13.18 17.61 -0.49
N PHE A 58 -12.44 18.09 -1.51
CA PHE A 58 -11.91 17.22 -2.56
C PHE A 58 -11.00 16.13 -2.00
N MET A 59 -10.17 16.47 -1.01
CA MET A 59 -9.29 15.51 -0.37
C MET A 59 -10.03 14.49 0.49
N ILE A 60 -11.11 14.86 1.19
CA ILE A 60 -11.99 13.92 1.91
C ILE A 60 -12.58 12.89 0.95
N LEU A 61 -13.02 13.34 -0.23
CA LEU A 61 -13.57 12.45 -1.25
C LEU A 61 -12.53 11.44 -1.75
N THR A 62 -11.34 11.90 -2.12
CA THR A 62 -10.25 11.02 -2.59
C THR A 62 -9.74 10.09 -1.48
N ASN A 63 -9.84 10.50 -0.22
CA ASN A 63 -9.36 9.75 0.92
C ASN A 63 -9.98 8.35 1.03
N GLN A 64 -11.26 8.23 0.69
CA GLN A 64 -12.01 7.00 0.93
C GLN A 64 -11.58 5.84 0.03
N TRP A 65 -11.13 6.13 -1.19
CA TRP A 65 -10.91 5.09 -2.20
C TRP A 65 -9.47 4.99 -2.71
N ARG A 66 -8.63 6.03 -2.55
CA ARG A 66 -7.27 6.05 -3.16
C ARG A 66 -6.43 4.81 -2.82
N MET A 67 -6.45 4.38 -1.57
CA MET A 67 -5.65 3.23 -1.12
C MET A 67 -6.24 1.91 -1.58
N SER A 68 -7.56 1.76 -1.48
CA SER A 68 -8.28 0.59 -1.97
C SER A 68 -8.04 0.38 -3.47
N LEU A 69 -8.02 1.47 -4.25
CA LEU A 69 -7.70 1.43 -5.68
C LEU A 69 -6.28 0.93 -5.94
N LEU A 70 -5.28 1.42 -5.20
CA LEU A 70 -3.89 0.99 -5.34
C LEU A 70 -3.71 -0.49 -5.00
N PHE A 71 -4.35 -0.97 -3.93
CA PHE A 71 -4.36 -2.40 -3.58
C PHE A 71 -5.03 -3.24 -4.66
N PHE A 72 -6.17 -2.80 -5.17
CA PHE A 72 -6.90 -3.48 -6.25
C PHE A 72 -6.10 -3.59 -7.54
N ILE A 73 -5.53 -2.48 -8.03
CA ILE A 73 -4.67 -2.49 -9.22
C ILE A 73 -3.44 -3.38 -9.01
N SER A 74 -2.88 -3.40 -7.80
CA SER A 74 -1.73 -4.23 -7.47
C SER A 74 -2.09 -5.72 -7.41
N GLY A 75 -3.28 -6.07 -6.92
CA GLY A 75 -3.84 -7.43 -6.94
C GLY A 75 -4.06 -7.95 -8.36
N ILE A 76 -4.72 -7.16 -9.23
CA ILE A 76 -4.88 -7.49 -10.66
C ILE A 76 -3.51 -7.70 -11.33
N ALA A 77 -2.56 -6.79 -11.10
CA ALA A 77 -1.25 -6.93 -11.69
C ALA A 77 -0.52 -8.19 -11.19
N LEU A 78 -0.67 -8.55 -9.92
CA LEU A 78 -0.11 -9.78 -9.37
C LEU A 78 -0.76 -11.02 -9.98
N SER A 79 -2.10 -11.05 -10.07
CA SER A 79 -2.82 -12.20 -10.62
C SER A 79 -2.45 -12.45 -12.09
N LEU A 80 -2.34 -11.40 -12.90
CA LEU A 80 -1.87 -11.52 -14.29
C LEU A 80 -0.45 -12.04 -14.37
N VAL A 81 0.47 -11.54 -13.54
CA VAL A 81 1.84 -12.06 -13.52
C VAL A 81 1.87 -13.52 -13.09
N VAL A 82 1.11 -13.92 -12.08
CA VAL A 82 1.07 -15.32 -11.62
C VAL A 82 0.48 -16.25 -12.70
N LEU A 83 -0.56 -15.80 -13.42
CA LEU A 83 -1.22 -16.59 -14.46
C LEU A 83 -0.43 -16.66 -15.78
N GLN A 84 0.27 -15.58 -16.14
CA GLN A 84 0.92 -15.45 -17.46
C GLN A 84 2.42 -15.72 -17.41
N SER A 85 3.08 -15.52 -16.27
CA SER A 85 4.51 -15.79 -16.16
C SER A 85 4.75 -17.28 -15.90
N ARG A 86 5.76 -17.85 -16.56
CA ARG A 86 6.27 -19.20 -16.25
C ARG A 86 7.22 -19.20 -15.04
N LEU A 87 7.19 -18.14 -14.22
CA LEU A 87 8.10 -17.98 -13.10
C LEU A 87 7.64 -18.82 -11.91
N SER A 88 8.60 -19.44 -11.22
CA SER A 88 8.31 -20.10 -9.95
C SER A 88 7.82 -19.09 -8.92
N ARG A 89 6.84 -19.49 -8.09
CA ARG A 89 6.31 -18.69 -6.97
C ARG A 89 7.41 -18.15 -6.05
N LYS A 90 8.47 -18.96 -5.80
CA LYS A 90 9.63 -18.55 -5.01
C LYS A 90 10.39 -17.40 -5.66
N HIS A 91 10.59 -17.46 -6.97
CA HIS A 91 11.27 -16.40 -7.72
C HIS A 91 10.45 -15.11 -7.73
N LEU A 92 9.13 -15.21 -7.89
CA LEU A 92 8.23 -14.06 -7.83
C LEU A 92 8.21 -13.40 -6.43
N ALA A 93 8.22 -14.20 -5.36
CA ALA A 93 8.37 -13.68 -4.00
C ALA A 93 9.70 -12.93 -3.80
N GLY A 94 10.81 -13.46 -4.32
CA GLY A 94 12.11 -12.79 -4.30
C GLY A 94 12.13 -11.46 -5.05
N LEU A 95 11.51 -11.40 -6.24
CA LEU A 95 11.36 -10.15 -7.00
C LEU A 95 10.54 -9.11 -6.23
N ARG A 96 9.50 -9.54 -5.51
CA ARG A 96 8.66 -8.67 -4.67
C ARG A 96 9.44 -8.14 -3.46
N LEU A 97 10.23 -8.99 -2.81
CA LEU A 97 11.10 -8.60 -1.70
C LEU A 97 12.05 -7.46 -2.13
N ASN A 98 12.77 -7.66 -3.24
CA ASN A 98 13.73 -6.68 -3.74
C ASN A 98 13.08 -5.37 -4.21
N ARG A 99 11.85 -5.42 -4.73
CA ARG A 99 11.15 -4.22 -5.23
C ARG A 99 10.37 -3.45 -4.17
N LEU A 100 10.02 -4.09 -3.05
CA LEU A 100 9.20 -3.48 -2.00
C LEU A 100 9.98 -3.23 -0.72
N ILE A 101 10.67 -4.24 -0.20
CA ILE A 101 11.35 -4.14 1.11
C ILE A 101 12.64 -3.35 1.02
N VAL A 102 13.44 -3.53 -0.04
CA VAL A 102 14.69 -2.76 -0.21
C VAL A 102 14.41 -1.25 -0.32
N PRO A 103 13.47 -0.78 -1.18
CA PRO A 103 13.11 0.64 -1.20
C PRO A 103 12.46 1.12 0.10
N LEU A 104 11.69 0.27 0.78
CA LEU A 104 11.09 0.61 2.07
C LEU A 104 12.16 0.94 3.11
N ILE A 105 13.12 0.03 3.33
CA ILE A 105 14.19 0.22 4.31
C ILE A 105 15.02 1.45 3.96
N PHE A 106 15.41 1.60 2.70
CA PHE A 106 16.13 2.79 2.25
C PHE A 106 15.36 4.08 2.55
N SER A 107 14.07 4.09 2.25
CA SER A 107 13.23 5.27 2.45
C SER A 107 13.00 5.57 3.93
N MET A 108 12.84 4.54 4.78
CA MET A 108 12.78 4.70 6.24
C MET A 108 14.05 5.34 6.80
N CYS A 109 15.22 5.00 6.24
CA CYS A 109 16.50 5.51 6.73
C CYS A 109 16.87 6.90 6.20
N PHE A 110 16.42 7.29 5.01
CA PHE A 110 16.90 8.50 4.33
C PHE A 110 15.82 9.47 3.84
N ILE A 111 14.63 8.98 3.48
CA ILE A 111 13.56 9.82 2.91
C ILE A 111 12.59 10.31 3.99
N VAL A 112 12.27 9.46 4.97
CA VAL A 112 11.42 9.83 6.12
C VAL A 112 12.10 10.80 7.10
N PRO A 113 13.39 10.65 7.49
CA PRO A 113 13.99 11.50 8.53
C PRO A 113 13.97 13.01 8.24
N PRO A 114 14.24 13.51 7.01
CA PRO A 114 14.13 14.95 6.72
C PRO A 114 12.78 15.55 7.11
N GLN A 115 11.69 14.83 6.86
CA GLN A 115 10.34 15.30 7.18
C GLN A 115 10.12 15.40 8.70
N LEU A 116 10.58 14.40 9.46
CA LEU A 116 10.52 14.43 10.93
C LEU A 116 11.45 15.51 11.50
N PHE A 117 12.63 15.72 10.92
CA PHE A 117 13.57 16.75 11.35
C PHE A 117 12.95 18.14 11.30
N TYR A 118 12.36 18.52 10.17
CA TYR A 118 11.70 19.82 10.03
C TYR A 118 10.50 19.99 10.96
N GLU A 119 9.73 18.92 11.17
CA GLU A 119 8.65 18.93 12.16
C GLU A 119 9.20 19.19 13.58
N LEU A 120 10.26 18.49 13.98
CA LEU A 120 10.85 18.68 15.30
C LEU A 120 11.50 20.06 15.47
N GLN A 121 12.06 20.66 14.41
CA GLN A 121 12.55 22.04 14.45
C GLN A 121 11.42 23.03 14.78
N GLN A 122 10.21 22.83 14.26
CA GLN A 122 9.04 23.64 14.62
C GLN A 122 8.63 23.44 16.09
N HIS A 123 8.92 22.27 16.66
CA HIS A 123 8.74 21.96 18.08
C HIS A 123 9.93 22.34 18.97
N GLY A 124 10.90 23.10 18.46
CA GLY A 124 12.02 23.64 19.25
C GLY A 124 13.30 22.79 19.24
N LEU A 125 13.43 21.83 18.33
CA LEU A 125 14.68 21.09 18.13
C LEU A 125 15.78 22.03 17.60
N THR A 126 16.88 22.17 18.33
CA THR A 126 17.99 23.07 17.98
C THR A 126 19.22 22.37 17.41
N MET A 127 19.24 21.03 17.40
CA MET A 127 20.39 20.28 16.88
C MET A 127 20.51 20.34 15.36
N ASN A 128 21.72 20.11 14.86
CA ASN A 128 21.97 19.97 13.43
C ASN A 128 21.42 18.65 12.89
N TYR A 129 21.24 18.57 11.57
CA TYR A 129 20.64 17.41 10.92
C TYR A 129 21.43 16.10 11.15
N TRP A 130 22.76 16.17 11.21
CA TRP A 130 23.60 14.98 11.39
C TRP A 130 23.50 14.39 12.80
N ALA A 131 23.47 15.24 13.83
CA ALA A 131 23.22 14.83 15.21
C ALA A 131 21.81 14.25 15.35
N PHE A 132 20.81 14.86 14.72
CA PHE A 132 19.47 14.30 14.66
C PHE A 132 19.45 12.93 13.98
N LEU A 133 20.18 12.74 12.87
CA LEU A 133 20.18 11.47 12.15
C LEU A 133 20.79 10.33 12.98
N GLN A 134 21.79 10.63 13.81
CA GLN A 134 22.35 9.67 14.77
C GLN A 134 21.30 9.24 15.81
N GLU A 135 20.54 10.19 16.36
CA GLU A 135 19.42 9.88 17.26
C GLU A 135 18.28 9.15 16.55
N TYR A 136 18.01 9.49 15.28
CA TYR A 136 16.97 8.86 14.49
C TYR A 136 17.24 7.37 14.22
N TRP A 137 18.51 6.99 13.99
CA TRP A 137 18.91 5.58 13.85
C TRP A 137 19.12 4.87 15.20
N ASN A 138 19.15 5.61 16.30
CA ASN A 138 19.25 5.03 17.64
C ASN A 138 17.88 4.51 18.10
N VAL A 139 17.74 3.19 18.15
CA VAL A 139 16.50 2.50 18.56
C VAL A 139 16.09 2.84 20.00
N ASN A 140 17.05 3.20 20.85
CA ASN A 140 16.82 3.54 22.27
C ASN A 140 16.77 5.05 22.53
N THR A 141 16.60 5.87 21.49
CA THR A 141 16.53 7.32 21.67
C THR A 141 15.32 7.73 22.50
N THR A 142 15.52 8.70 23.40
CA THR A 142 14.44 9.35 24.16
C THR A 142 13.96 10.65 23.50
N LEU A 143 14.55 11.01 22.35
CA LEU A 143 14.18 12.19 21.59
C LEU A 143 12.73 12.08 21.09
N ALA A 144 11.98 13.18 21.14
CA ALA A 144 10.59 13.28 20.66
C ALA A 144 9.69 12.11 21.14
N PRO A 145 9.45 11.96 22.45
CA PRO A 145 8.68 10.83 23.01
C PRO A 145 7.26 10.71 22.43
N PHE A 146 6.69 11.81 21.94
CA PHE A 146 5.38 11.86 21.29
C PHE A 146 5.36 11.32 19.84
N LYS A 147 6.52 10.96 19.27
CA LYS A 147 6.67 10.42 17.89
C LYS A 147 7.34 9.05 17.84
N GLN A 148 7.50 8.41 19.00
CA GLN A 148 8.15 7.11 19.11
C GLN A 148 7.32 6.00 18.44
N SER A 149 8.02 5.06 17.83
CA SER A 149 7.51 3.81 17.27
C SER A 149 8.09 2.62 18.05
N ALA A 150 7.74 1.39 17.66
CA ALA A 150 8.32 0.17 18.25
C ALA A 150 9.86 0.07 18.10
N ILE A 151 10.47 0.86 17.23
CA ILE A 151 11.91 0.83 16.92
C ILE A 151 12.55 2.22 17.05
N GLY A 152 12.12 3.02 18.03
CA GLY A 152 12.62 4.37 18.25
C GLY A 152 11.90 5.38 17.36
N LEU A 153 12.65 6.31 16.76
CA LEU A 153 12.09 7.27 15.80
C LEU A 153 11.91 6.71 14.38
N LEU A 154 12.44 5.51 14.11
CA LEU A 154 12.35 4.89 12.80
C LEU A 154 10.91 4.50 12.48
N THR A 155 10.38 4.97 11.35
CA THR A 155 9.01 4.66 10.93
C THR A 155 8.89 4.67 9.41
N TRP A 156 7.93 3.91 8.88
CA TRP A 156 7.58 3.98 7.46
C TRP A 156 6.72 5.19 7.10
N ASN A 157 6.03 5.80 8.08
CA ASN A 157 5.13 6.95 7.87
C ASN A 157 4.22 6.73 6.62
N HIS A 158 4.30 7.61 5.61
CA HIS A 158 3.52 7.54 4.35
C HIS A 158 3.77 6.30 3.49
N LEU A 159 4.80 5.51 3.80
CA LEU A 159 5.21 4.31 3.05
C LEU A 159 4.56 3.03 3.56
N TRP A 160 3.65 3.11 4.54
CA TRP A 160 2.93 1.97 5.11
C TRP A 160 2.27 1.06 4.07
N PHE A 161 1.94 1.57 2.88
CA PHE A 161 1.41 0.78 1.77
C PHE A 161 2.35 -0.35 1.33
N LEU A 162 3.67 -0.13 1.35
CA LEU A 162 4.66 -1.10 0.86
C LEU A 162 4.70 -2.40 1.67
N PRO A 163 4.81 -2.38 3.02
CA PRO A 163 4.81 -3.61 3.80
C PRO A 163 3.47 -4.36 3.70
N TYR A 164 2.34 -3.64 3.67
CA TYR A 164 1.02 -4.25 3.47
C TYR A 164 0.95 -4.96 2.12
N LEU A 165 1.36 -4.28 1.05
CA LEU A 165 1.39 -4.84 -0.29
C LEU A 165 2.31 -6.06 -0.38
N PHE A 166 3.46 -6.03 0.30
CA PHE A 166 4.38 -7.16 0.35
C PHE A 166 3.72 -8.38 1.02
N ILE A 167 3.17 -8.21 2.23
CA ILE A 167 2.52 -9.30 2.96
C ILE A 167 1.33 -9.86 2.19
N TYR A 168 0.44 -9.01 1.65
CA TYR A 168 -0.69 -9.49 0.85
C TYR A 168 -0.24 -10.20 -0.41
N SER A 169 0.82 -9.73 -1.07
CA SER A 169 1.36 -10.43 -2.24
C SER A 169 1.87 -11.83 -1.89
N LEU A 170 2.52 -12.01 -0.74
CA LEU A 170 2.95 -13.33 -0.27
C LEU A 170 1.77 -14.22 0.07
N LEU A 171 0.77 -13.70 0.79
CA LEU A 171 -0.45 -14.44 1.12
C LEU A 171 -1.17 -14.91 -0.15
N VAL A 172 -1.33 -14.04 -1.15
CA VAL A 172 -1.91 -14.39 -2.44
C VAL A 172 -1.10 -15.49 -3.13
N LEU A 173 0.24 -15.43 -3.12
CA LEU A 173 1.08 -16.47 -3.73
C LEU A 173 0.99 -17.82 -3.01
N ILE A 174 0.86 -17.81 -1.68
CA ILE A 174 0.69 -19.02 -0.86
C ILE A 174 -0.69 -19.62 -1.10
N LEU A 175 -1.74 -18.79 -1.09
CA LEU A 175 -3.14 -19.19 -1.23
C LEU A 175 -3.57 -19.39 -2.68
N PHE A 176 -2.72 -19.05 -3.65
CA PHE A 176 -3.02 -19.17 -5.09
C PHE A 176 -3.59 -20.54 -5.51
N PRO A 177 -3.07 -21.70 -5.04
CA PRO A 177 -3.66 -23.00 -5.38
C PRO A 177 -5.13 -23.09 -4.96
N LEU A 178 -5.46 -22.62 -3.75
CA LEU A 178 -6.83 -22.59 -3.23
C LEU A 178 -7.71 -21.65 -4.05
N TYR A 179 -7.23 -20.43 -4.35
CA TYR A 179 -7.96 -19.49 -5.18
C TYR A 179 -8.22 -20.01 -6.60
N SER A 180 -7.24 -20.68 -7.20
CA SER A 180 -7.39 -21.26 -8.53
C SER A 180 -8.38 -22.43 -8.56
N PHE A 181 -8.47 -23.19 -7.47
CA PHE A 181 -9.45 -24.26 -7.30
C PHE A 181 -10.87 -23.71 -7.13
N VAL A 182 -11.05 -22.77 -6.20
CA VAL A 182 -12.35 -22.13 -5.93
C VAL A 182 -12.83 -21.33 -7.16
N GLY A 183 -11.94 -20.57 -7.79
CA GLY A 183 -12.25 -19.76 -8.97
C GLY A 183 -12.76 -20.60 -10.14
N LYS A 184 -12.17 -21.78 -10.39
CA LYS A 184 -12.69 -22.73 -11.39
C LYS A 184 -14.09 -23.22 -11.02
N GLY A 185 -14.33 -23.54 -9.75
CA GLY A 185 -15.65 -23.96 -9.26
C GLY A 185 -16.73 -22.87 -9.31
N LEU A 186 -16.36 -21.60 -9.16
CA LEU A 186 -17.26 -20.46 -9.30
C LEU A 186 -17.54 -20.15 -10.77
N GLN A 187 -16.52 -20.26 -11.63
CA GLN A 187 -16.66 -20.06 -13.07
C GLN A 187 -17.57 -21.11 -13.71
N THR A 188 -17.48 -22.38 -13.27
CA THR A 188 -18.37 -23.45 -13.75
C THR A 188 -19.82 -23.28 -13.27
N ARG A 189 -20.05 -22.51 -12.19
CA ARG A 189 -21.39 -22.20 -11.66
C ARG A 189 -22.06 -20.99 -12.32
N GLY A 190 -21.35 -20.28 -13.21
CA GLY A 190 -21.92 -19.16 -13.97
C GLY A 190 -22.39 -18.00 -13.09
N LEU A 191 -21.72 -17.75 -11.95
CA LEU A 191 -22.08 -16.64 -11.08
C LEU A 191 -22.01 -15.32 -11.84
N SER A 192 -23.10 -14.55 -11.80
CA SER A 192 -23.15 -13.24 -12.45
C SER A 192 -22.23 -12.25 -11.75
N LEU A 193 -21.72 -11.28 -12.52
CA LEU A 193 -20.89 -10.19 -11.99
C LEU A 193 -21.59 -9.46 -10.84
N TRP A 194 -22.92 -9.31 -10.90
CA TRP A 194 -23.73 -8.66 -9.88
C TRP A 194 -23.69 -9.40 -8.54
N TRP A 195 -23.73 -10.73 -8.54
CA TRP A 195 -23.59 -11.52 -7.31
C TRP A 195 -22.21 -11.37 -6.69
N PHE A 196 -21.16 -11.35 -7.51
CA PHE A 196 -19.80 -11.12 -7.04
C PHE A 196 -19.63 -9.72 -6.41
N MET A 197 -20.16 -8.68 -7.08
CA MET A 197 -20.17 -7.32 -6.54
C MET A 197 -20.98 -7.23 -5.23
N GLY A 198 -22.15 -7.87 -5.18
CA GLY A 198 -22.98 -7.93 -3.97
C GLY A 198 -22.24 -8.58 -2.80
N LEU A 199 -21.51 -9.67 -3.05
CA LEU A 199 -20.70 -10.35 -2.04
C LEU A 199 -19.54 -9.49 -1.52
N ILE A 200 -18.84 -8.77 -2.41
CA ILE A 200 -17.81 -7.81 -1.99
C ILE A 200 -18.40 -6.70 -1.13
N ILE A 201 -19.52 -6.10 -1.56
CA ILE A 201 -20.18 -5.01 -0.83
C ILE A 201 -20.64 -5.50 0.55
N LEU A 202 -21.26 -6.68 0.61
CA LEU A 202 -21.71 -7.26 1.87
C LEU A 202 -20.54 -7.57 2.81
N SER A 203 -19.45 -8.13 2.27
CA SER A 203 -18.23 -8.40 3.04
C SER A 203 -17.63 -7.12 3.59
N MET A 204 -17.59 -6.06 2.77
CA MET A 204 -17.11 -4.74 3.18
C MET A 204 -17.99 -4.11 4.27
N ALA A 205 -19.31 -4.20 4.12
CA ALA A 205 -20.27 -3.71 5.11
C ALA A 205 -20.13 -4.46 6.44
N PHE A 206 -19.95 -5.79 6.39
CA PHE A 206 -19.71 -6.61 7.57
C PHE A 206 -18.41 -6.23 8.27
N ILE A 207 -17.31 -6.09 7.52
CA ILE A 207 -16.00 -5.65 8.05
C ILE A 207 -16.13 -4.27 8.72
N TRP A 208 -16.80 -3.34 8.05
CA TRP A 208 -17.02 -2.00 8.59
C TRP A 208 -17.82 -2.02 9.89
N ALA A 209 -18.89 -2.81 9.97
CA ALA A 209 -19.75 -2.87 11.14
C ALA A 209 -19.08 -3.52 12.37
N HIS A 210 -18.18 -4.49 12.17
CA HIS A 210 -17.64 -5.29 13.29
C HIS A 210 -16.21 -4.91 13.69
N LEU A 211 -15.40 -4.44 12.75
CA LEU A 211 -13.96 -4.23 12.99
C LEU A 211 -13.60 -2.76 13.16
N ARG A 212 -14.39 -1.81 12.64
CA ARG A 212 -14.02 -0.39 12.63
C ARG A 212 -13.94 0.23 14.02
N GLU A 213 -14.89 -0.10 14.89
CA GLU A 213 -14.92 0.44 16.26
C GLU A 213 -13.85 -0.19 17.15
N SER A 214 -13.67 -1.50 17.03
CA SER A 214 -12.72 -2.28 17.83
C SER A 214 -11.26 -2.06 17.42
N PHE A 215 -10.99 -1.74 16.16
CA PHE A 215 -9.64 -1.59 15.61
C PHE A 215 -9.50 -0.27 14.84
N PRO A 216 -9.00 0.80 15.49
CA PRO A 216 -8.74 2.07 14.82
C PRO A 216 -7.62 1.93 13.78
N ILE A 217 -7.62 2.83 12.80
CA ILE A 217 -6.63 2.88 11.71
C ILE A 217 -5.29 3.33 12.29
N THR A 218 -4.34 2.39 12.44
CA THR A 218 -3.01 2.68 12.97
C THR A 218 -1.92 2.64 11.90
N ASN A 219 -2.11 1.91 10.79
CA ASN A 219 -1.09 1.64 9.78
C ASN A 219 0.17 0.94 10.37
N ALA A 220 0.00 0.21 11.48
CA ALA A 220 1.09 -0.42 12.23
C ALA A 220 1.40 -1.86 11.80
N LEU A 221 0.74 -2.38 10.75
CA LEU A 221 0.89 -3.72 10.16
C LEU A 221 0.58 -4.92 11.09
N VAL A 222 0.78 -4.83 12.40
CA VAL A 222 0.61 -5.96 13.32
C VAL A 222 -0.79 -5.98 13.93
N ASP A 223 -1.26 -4.82 14.40
CA ASP A 223 -2.52 -4.72 15.16
C ASP A 223 -3.65 -4.01 14.39
N ASP A 224 -3.52 -3.90 13.07
CA ASP A 224 -4.41 -3.09 12.22
C ASP A 224 -5.47 -3.93 11.51
N TRP A 225 -6.20 -4.75 12.29
CA TRP A 225 -7.09 -5.80 11.79
C TRP A 225 -8.19 -5.30 10.84
N TYR A 226 -8.73 -4.10 11.11
CA TYR A 226 -9.70 -3.46 10.21
C TYR A 226 -9.10 -3.20 8.81
N ASN A 227 -7.89 -2.63 8.74
CA ASN A 227 -7.23 -2.39 7.46
C ASN A 227 -6.77 -3.69 6.80
N HIS A 228 -6.37 -4.71 7.57
CA HIS A 228 -6.10 -6.03 7.03
C HIS A 228 -7.30 -6.61 6.31
N ALA A 229 -8.46 -6.66 6.98
CA ALA A 229 -9.67 -7.18 6.37
C ALA A 229 -10.09 -6.36 5.13
N LYS A 230 -10.04 -5.03 5.24
CA LYS A 230 -10.42 -4.11 4.16
C LYS A 230 -9.53 -4.23 2.93
N TYR A 231 -8.21 -4.08 3.08
CA TYR A 231 -7.29 -4.03 1.94
C TYR A 231 -6.98 -5.41 1.36
N PHE A 232 -7.01 -6.46 2.18
CA PHE A 232 -6.88 -7.82 1.68
C PHE A 232 -8.04 -8.19 0.76
N LEU A 233 -9.28 -7.80 1.10
CA LEU A 233 -10.45 -8.01 0.25
C LEU A 233 -10.29 -7.39 -1.14
N TYR A 234 -9.62 -6.24 -1.26
CA TYR A 234 -9.33 -5.63 -2.55
C TYR A 234 -8.13 -6.26 -3.28
N SER A 235 -7.25 -6.96 -2.57
CA SER A 235 -5.99 -7.48 -3.13
C SER A 235 -6.08 -8.90 -3.69
N VAL A 236 -7.18 -9.61 -3.39
CA VAL A 236 -7.46 -11.02 -3.75
C VAL A 236 -8.49 -11.07 -4.86
#